data_AF-A0A2D5KG12-F1
#
_entry.id   AF-A0A2D5KG12-F1
#
_cell.length_a   1.000
_cell.length_b   1.000
_cell.length_c   1.000
_cell.angle_alpha   90.00
_cell.angle_beta   90.00
_cell.angle_gamma   90.00
#
_symmetry.space_group_name_H-M   'P 1'
#
loop_
_entity.id
_entity.type
_entity.pdbx_description
1 polymer ?
#
loop_
_entity_poly.entity_id
_entity_poly.type
_entity_poly.pdbx_seq_one_letter_code
_entity_poly.pdbx_strand_id
1 'polypeptide(L)'
;MTNVVGQDKLILEHRTKPTKKKHLDLDRDYYIKTSDTTYSSKKIVNFNDSTISITISIKTDKDTTYSYSYNISKSKDTTITYIEPIYREDTVLIAFSKVQMLKKDWFKSRRWLEPFAWIGVGAVLGVAMLPVAAIDKGNEGVKEWALVEAILIGIAAPPIFIGTRKTKYDLENKWILKTEN
;
A
#
# COMPACT_ATOMS: atom_id res chain seq x y z
N MET A 1 -13.47 5.77 6.05
CA MET A 1 -14.89 6.08 6.40
C MET A 1 -14.88 7.14 7.51
N THR A 2 -15.99 7.79 7.85
CA THR A 2 -16.07 8.54 9.12
C THR A 2 -16.12 7.55 10.29
N ASN A 3 -15.15 7.61 11.21
CA ASN A 3 -15.19 6.80 12.42
C ASN A 3 -16.35 7.26 13.29
N VAL A 4 -17.38 6.42 13.44
CA VAL A 4 -18.51 6.70 14.33
C VAL A 4 -18.12 6.32 15.75
N VAL A 5 -18.39 7.20 16.72
CA VAL A 5 -18.16 6.90 18.14
C VAL A 5 -19.10 5.77 18.56
N GLY A 6 -18.52 4.66 19.04
CA GLY A 6 -19.27 3.43 19.37
C GLY A 6 -19.18 2.31 18.34
N GLN A 7 -18.34 2.42 17.30
CA GLN A 7 -18.02 1.30 16.41
C GLN A 7 -16.94 0.41 17.04
N ASP A 8 -17.19 -0.91 17.06
CA ASP A 8 -16.26 -1.92 17.59
C ASP A 8 -14.88 -1.84 16.92
N LYS A 9 -13.82 -2.22 17.64
CA LYS A 9 -12.44 -2.16 17.14
C LYS A 9 -11.91 -3.55 16.81
N LEU A 10 -11.49 -3.75 15.58
CA LEU A 10 -10.78 -4.97 15.19
C LEU A 10 -9.33 -4.93 15.74
N ILE A 11 -8.99 -5.88 16.61
CA ILE A 11 -7.70 -5.93 17.32
C ILE A 11 -6.93 -7.23 17.08
N LEU A 12 -5.61 -7.14 17.22
CA LEU A 12 -4.68 -8.26 17.37
C LEU A 12 -4.25 -8.39 18.82
N GLU A 13 -4.59 -9.49 19.47
CA GLU A 13 -4.17 -9.83 20.83
C GLU A 13 -3.05 -10.89 20.80
N HIS A 14 -2.01 -10.75 21.61
CA HIS A 14 -0.90 -11.71 21.62
C HIS A 14 -1.24 -12.97 22.46
N ARG A 15 -1.26 -14.15 21.82
CA ARG A 15 -1.75 -15.43 22.39
C ARG A 15 -1.26 -15.72 23.82
N THR A 16 0.03 -15.54 24.08
CA THR A 16 0.64 -15.83 25.40
C THR A 16 0.76 -14.61 26.31
N LYS A 17 0.36 -13.40 25.87
CA LYS A 17 0.47 -12.14 26.64
C LYS A 17 -0.70 -11.20 26.30
N PRO A 18 -1.93 -11.45 26.83
CA PRO A 18 -3.14 -10.71 26.44
C PRO A 18 -3.07 -9.18 26.63
N THR A 19 -2.22 -8.69 27.53
CA THR A 19 -1.93 -7.25 27.70
C THR A 19 -1.27 -6.60 26.48
N LYS A 20 -0.71 -7.39 25.55
CA LYS A 20 -0.15 -6.91 24.28
C LYS A 20 -1.20 -6.97 23.18
N LYS A 21 -2.08 -5.97 23.17
CA LYS A 21 -3.03 -5.69 22.08
C LYS A 21 -2.44 -4.75 21.03
N LYS A 22 -2.99 -4.78 19.82
CA LYS A 22 -2.76 -3.81 18.73
C LYS A 22 -4.04 -3.61 17.92
N HIS A 23 -4.55 -2.39 17.83
CA HIS A 23 -5.67 -2.10 16.92
C HIS A 23 -5.22 -2.22 15.45
N LEU A 24 -6.12 -2.72 14.59
CA LEU A 24 -5.96 -2.67 13.14
C LEU A 24 -6.47 -1.34 12.60
N ASP A 25 -5.96 -0.99 11.42
CA ASP A 25 -6.06 0.33 10.80
C ASP A 25 -6.91 0.17 9.55
N LEU A 26 -8.23 0.22 9.75
CA LEU A 26 -9.25 -0.22 8.79
C LEU A 26 -9.19 0.55 7.46
N ASP A 27 -8.67 1.78 7.44
CA ASP A 27 -8.51 2.56 6.22
C ASP A 27 -7.30 2.12 5.35
N ARG A 28 -6.56 1.05 5.71
CA ARG A 28 -5.42 0.53 4.93
C ARG A 28 -5.66 -0.82 4.24
N ASP A 29 -4.92 -1.01 3.16
CA ASP A 29 -4.72 -2.29 2.49
C ASP A 29 -3.90 -3.27 3.35
N TYR A 30 -4.41 -4.49 3.49
CA TYR A 30 -3.71 -5.62 4.07
C TYR A 30 -3.41 -6.69 3.02
N TYR A 31 -2.31 -7.39 3.19
CA TYR A 31 -2.10 -8.71 2.57
C TYR A 31 -2.58 -9.77 3.56
N ILE A 32 -3.55 -10.59 3.15
CA ILE A 32 -4.27 -11.55 3.98
C ILE A 32 -4.03 -12.94 3.41
N LYS A 33 -3.27 -13.78 4.13
CA LYS A 33 -3.11 -15.20 3.79
C LYS A 33 -4.11 -16.02 4.60
N THR A 34 -4.91 -16.83 3.92
CA THR A 34 -5.73 -17.87 4.54
C THR A 34 -5.09 -19.25 4.35
N SER A 35 -5.71 -20.30 4.89
CA SER A 35 -5.37 -21.69 4.57
C SER A 35 -5.44 -21.97 3.07
N ASP A 36 -6.45 -21.42 2.39
CA ASP A 36 -6.86 -21.86 1.04
C ASP A 36 -6.37 -20.91 -0.07
N THR A 37 -6.12 -19.62 0.25
CA THR A 37 -5.82 -18.59 -0.75
C THR A 37 -5.09 -17.38 -0.15
N THR A 38 -4.78 -16.37 -0.97
CA THR A 38 -4.05 -15.16 -0.58
C THR A 38 -4.65 -13.92 -1.24
N TYR A 39 -5.24 -13.05 -0.41
CA TYR A 39 -5.80 -11.78 -0.85
C TYR A 39 -4.75 -10.69 -0.71
N SER A 40 -4.18 -10.27 -1.84
CA SER A 40 -3.15 -9.23 -1.86
C SER A 40 -3.75 -7.84 -1.90
N SER A 41 -3.37 -6.99 -0.95
CA SER A 41 -3.70 -5.56 -0.89
C SER A 41 -5.21 -5.28 -0.90
N LYS A 42 -5.92 -5.85 0.08
CA LYS A 42 -7.35 -5.66 0.27
C LYS A 42 -7.63 -4.91 1.57
N LYS A 43 -8.48 -3.90 1.48
CA LYS A 43 -9.05 -3.19 2.62
C LYS A 43 -10.11 -4.05 3.31
N ILE A 44 -10.16 -4.02 4.64
CA ILE A 44 -11.24 -4.63 5.42
C ILE A 44 -12.41 -3.64 5.41
N VAL A 45 -13.54 -4.05 4.83
CA VAL A 45 -14.70 -3.16 4.63
C VAL A 45 -15.76 -3.30 5.73
N ASN A 46 -15.81 -4.46 6.38
CA ASN A 46 -16.65 -4.75 7.54
C ASN A 46 -16.05 -5.93 8.34
N PHE A 47 -16.54 -6.19 9.55
CA PHE A 47 -16.19 -7.35 10.37
C PHE A 47 -17.27 -7.60 11.44
N ASN A 48 -17.19 -8.76 12.08
CA ASN A 48 -17.93 -9.11 13.31
C ASN A 48 -17.02 -9.98 14.20
N ASP A 49 -17.55 -10.58 15.26
CA ASP A 49 -16.77 -11.33 16.27
C ASP A 49 -15.99 -12.55 15.75
N SER A 50 -16.24 -12.99 14.51
CA SER A 50 -15.61 -14.19 13.94
C SER A 50 -15.20 -14.08 12.47
N THR A 51 -15.55 -12.99 11.77
CA THR A 51 -15.28 -12.83 10.32
C THR A 51 -14.83 -11.41 9.95
N ILE A 52 -13.98 -11.30 8.93
CA ILE A 52 -13.70 -10.04 8.22
C ILE A 52 -14.32 -10.09 6.82
N SER A 53 -14.82 -8.95 6.35
CA SER A 53 -15.30 -8.75 4.97
C SER A 53 -14.26 -8.00 4.15
N ILE A 54 -13.99 -8.47 2.93
CA ILE A 54 -13.11 -7.79 1.95
C ILE A 54 -13.73 -7.74 0.55
N THR A 55 -13.47 -6.66 -0.18
CA THR A 55 -13.89 -6.52 -1.59
C THR A 55 -12.89 -7.20 -2.52
N ILE A 56 -13.33 -8.15 -3.33
CA ILE A 56 -12.55 -8.80 -4.39
C ILE A 56 -13.11 -8.45 -5.77
N SER A 57 -12.32 -8.71 -6.80
CA SER A 57 -12.70 -8.48 -8.20
C SER A 57 -12.81 -9.85 -8.86
N ILE A 58 -13.99 -10.20 -9.38
CA ILE A 58 -14.29 -11.52 -9.95
C ILE A 58 -14.55 -11.36 -11.44
N LYS A 59 -13.93 -12.17 -12.30
CA LYS A 59 -14.28 -12.21 -13.73
C LYS A 59 -15.74 -12.66 -13.85
N THR A 60 -16.52 -11.94 -14.66
CA THR A 60 -17.87 -12.33 -15.05
C THR A 60 -17.85 -13.19 -16.31
N ASP A 61 -18.93 -13.90 -16.60
CA ASP A 61 -19.10 -14.71 -17.82
C ASP A 61 -19.32 -13.86 -19.10
N LYS A 62 -18.84 -12.62 -19.09
CA LYS A 62 -18.93 -11.64 -20.17
C LYS A 62 -17.56 -11.04 -20.46
N ASP A 63 -17.21 -11.00 -21.73
CA ASP A 63 -16.02 -10.33 -22.24
C ASP A 63 -16.45 -9.19 -23.17
N THR A 64 -15.75 -8.07 -23.14
CA THR A 64 -15.93 -6.93 -24.06
C THR A 64 -15.08 -7.15 -25.30
N THR A 65 -15.70 -7.07 -26.47
CA THR A 65 -14.98 -7.15 -27.75
C THR A 65 -14.77 -5.76 -28.33
N TYR A 66 -13.52 -5.35 -28.48
CA TYR A 66 -13.11 -4.13 -29.17
C TYR A 66 -12.55 -4.48 -30.55
N SER A 67 -13.15 -3.96 -31.62
CA SER A 67 -12.65 -4.13 -32.99
C SER A 67 -12.14 -2.81 -33.53
N TYR A 68 -10.88 -2.77 -33.96
CA TYR A 68 -10.28 -1.62 -34.62
C TYR A 68 -9.95 -1.96 -36.08
N SER A 69 -10.67 -1.31 -37.00
CA SER A 69 -10.48 -1.45 -38.44
C SER A 69 -9.68 -0.26 -38.97
N TYR A 70 -8.63 -0.52 -39.75
CA TYR A 70 -7.83 0.51 -40.39
C TYR A 70 -7.35 0.08 -41.78
N ASN A 71 -7.32 1.04 -42.71
CA ASN A 71 -7.09 0.75 -44.11
C ASN A 71 -5.60 0.98 -44.42
N ILE A 72 -4.87 -0.12 -44.63
CA ILE A 72 -3.43 -0.08 -44.91
C ILE A 72 -3.15 0.30 -46.36
N SER A 73 -4.11 0.05 -47.27
CA SER A 73 -4.08 0.51 -48.66
C SER A 73 -5.51 0.69 -49.20
N LYS A 74 -5.64 1.20 -50.43
CA LYS A 74 -6.92 1.27 -51.19
C LYS A 74 -7.57 -0.10 -51.48
N SER A 75 -6.93 -1.22 -51.11
CA SER A 75 -7.40 -2.58 -51.43
C SER A 75 -7.31 -3.56 -50.25
N LYS A 76 -6.97 -3.09 -49.04
CA LYS A 76 -6.87 -3.98 -47.87
C LYS A 76 -7.18 -3.28 -46.54
N ASP A 77 -8.39 -3.52 -46.08
CA ASP A 77 -8.87 -3.17 -44.75
C ASP A 77 -8.36 -4.24 -43.78
N THR A 78 -7.75 -3.81 -42.67
CA THR A 78 -7.25 -4.71 -41.62
C THR A 78 -8.01 -4.46 -40.34
N THR A 79 -8.71 -5.48 -39.85
CA THR A 79 -9.43 -5.43 -38.58
C THR A 79 -8.68 -6.23 -37.53
N ILE A 80 -8.32 -5.60 -36.43
CA ILE A 80 -7.77 -6.25 -35.24
C ILE A 80 -8.86 -6.28 -34.18
N THR A 81 -9.15 -7.47 -33.65
CA THR A 81 -10.13 -7.69 -32.59
C THR A 81 -9.42 -8.03 -31.29
N TYR A 82 -9.70 -7.27 -30.24
CA TYR A 82 -9.25 -7.50 -28.87
C TYR A 82 -10.44 -7.91 -28.00
N ILE A 83 -10.22 -8.86 -27.07
CA ILE A 83 -11.24 -9.37 -26.16
C ILE A 83 -10.75 -9.16 -24.74
N GLU A 84 -11.46 -8.34 -23.97
CA GLU A 84 -11.12 -7.97 -22.60
C GLU A 84 -12.16 -8.51 -21.60
N PRO A 85 -11.77 -9.28 -20.56
CA PRO A 85 -12.72 -9.84 -19.62
C PRO A 85 -13.33 -8.80 -18.68
N ILE A 86 -14.67 -8.80 -18.55
CA ILE A 86 -15.37 -7.88 -17.65
C ILE A 86 -15.30 -8.43 -16.22
N TYR A 87 -14.81 -7.61 -15.28
CA TYR A 87 -14.80 -7.92 -13.86
C TYR A 87 -15.92 -7.18 -13.12
N ARG A 88 -16.48 -7.81 -12.08
CA ARG A 88 -17.33 -7.15 -11.08
C ARG A 88 -16.61 -7.09 -9.73
N GLU A 89 -16.95 -6.11 -8.90
CA GLU A 89 -16.61 -6.15 -7.49
C GLU A 89 -17.61 -7.03 -6.72
N ASP A 90 -17.11 -7.74 -5.71
CA ASP A 90 -17.88 -8.66 -4.87
C ASP A 90 -17.29 -8.68 -3.45
N THR A 91 -18.05 -9.08 -2.43
CA THR A 91 -17.59 -9.06 -1.03
C THR A 91 -17.52 -10.45 -0.44
N VAL A 92 -16.31 -10.88 -0.04
CA VAL A 92 -16.07 -12.20 0.56
C VAL A 92 -15.89 -12.06 2.08
N LEU A 93 -16.58 -12.94 2.82
CA LEU A 93 -16.41 -13.14 4.26
C LEU A 93 -15.31 -14.17 4.52
N ILE A 94 -14.39 -13.85 5.42
CA ILE A 94 -13.28 -14.72 5.83
C ILE A 94 -13.34 -14.91 7.34
N ALA A 95 -13.56 -16.15 7.79
CA ALA A 95 -13.50 -16.50 9.20
C ALA A 95 -12.10 -16.27 9.79
N PHE A 96 -12.01 -15.68 10.98
CA PHE A 96 -10.77 -15.39 11.69
C PHE A 96 -9.89 -16.64 11.82
N SER A 97 -10.50 -17.80 12.08
CA SER A 97 -9.84 -19.10 12.18
C SER A 97 -9.15 -19.57 10.89
N LYS A 98 -9.59 -19.09 9.71
CA LYS A 98 -8.94 -19.37 8.43
C LYS A 98 -7.77 -18.41 8.13
N VAL A 99 -7.61 -17.29 8.84
CA VAL A 99 -6.56 -16.30 8.54
C VAL A 99 -5.26 -16.69 9.25
N GLN A 100 -4.28 -17.18 8.49
CA GLN A 100 -2.96 -17.54 9.01
C GLN A 100 -2.04 -16.33 9.20
N MET A 101 -2.13 -15.33 8.31
CA MET A 101 -1.25 -14.15 8.36
C MET A 101 -1.94 -12.88 7.87
N LEU A 102 -1.89 -11.83 8.69
CA LEU A 102 -2.12 -10.45 8.26
C LEU A 102 -0.78 -9.73 8.09
N LYS A 103 -0.62 -8.99 6.99
CA LYS A 103 0.60 -8.22 6.71
C LYS A 103 0.21 -6.80 6.31
N LYS A 104 0.54 -5.83 7.16
CA LYS A 104 0.38 -4.39 6.90
C LYS A 104 1.49 -3.94 5.96
N ASP A 105 1.12 -3.51 4.75
CA ASP A 105 2.07 -2.95 3.79
C ASP A 105 2.12 -1.43 3.94
N TRP A 106 3.28 -0.90 4.31
CA TRP A 106 3.46 0.54 4.53
C TRP A 106 3.74 1.31 3.23
N PHE A 107 4.11 0.63 2.13
CA PHE A 107 4.41 1.30 0.86
C PHE A 107 3.24 1.32 -0.14
N LYS A 108 2.09 0.68 0.08
CA LYS A 108 0.98 0.79 -0.89
C LYS A 108 0.12 2.06 -0.74
N SER A 109 0.13 2.67 0.45
CA SER A 109 -0.43 4.03 0.66
C SER A 109 0.72 5.03 0.85
N ARG A 110 1.24 5.59 -0.26
CA ARG A 110 2.44 6.47 -0.24
C ARG A 110 2.18 7.95 -0.01
N ARG A 111 0.92 8.40 0.06
CA ARG A 111 0.60 9.84 0.24
C ARG A 111 1.24 10.48 1.48
N TRP A 112 1.51 9.71 2.55
CA TRP A 112 2.23 10.20 3.73
C TRP A 112 3.77 10.24 3.56
N LEU A 113 4.31 9.47 2.61
CA LEU A 113 5.74 9.49 2.23
C LEU A 113 6.05 10.58 1.19
N GLU A 114 5.04 11.03 0.45
CA GLU A 114 5.15 12.00 -0.64
C GLU A 114 5.97 13.26 -0.31
N PRO A 115 5.74 14.00 0.80
CA PRO A 115 6.59 15.15 1.14
C PRO A 115 8.06 14.77 1.41
N PHE A 116 8.33 13.61 2.02
CA PHE A 116 9.68 13.12 2.26
C PHE A 116 10.37 12.64 0.97
N ALA A 117 9.60 12.10 0.02
CA ALA A 117 10.09 11.76 -1.30
C ALA A 117 10.47 13.02 -2.11
N TRP A 118 9.66 14.09 -2.04
CA TRP A 118 10.01 15.38 -2.64
C TRP A 118 11.24 16.02 -2.00
N ILE A 119 11.40 15.96 -0.68
CA ILE A 119 12.64 16.39 0.01
C ILE A 119 13.85 15.57 -0.47
N GLY A 120 13.70 14.24 -0.61
CA GLY A 120 14.75 13.36 -1.12
C GLY A 120 15.15 13.64 -2.57
N VAL A 121 14.19 14.00 -3.44
CA VAL A 121 14.46 14.47 -4.81
C VAL A 121 15.15 15.83 -4.79
N GLY A 122 14.72 16.74 -3.91
CA GLY A 122 15.37 18.03 -3.68
C GLY A 122 16.85 17.89 -3.31
N ALA A 123 17.18 16.99 -2.39
CA ALA A 123 18.55 16.68 -1.99
C ALA A 123 19.39 16.11 -3.17
N VAL A 124 18.84 15.15 -3.94
CA VAL A 124 19.55 14.60 -5.11
C VAL A 124 19.82 15.67 -6.19
N LEU A 125 18.89 16.61 -6.40
CA LEU A 125 19.09 17.75 -7.29
C LEU A 125 20.06 18.79 -6.70
N GLY A 126 20.04 19.00 -5.38
CA GLY A 126 20.92 19.94 -4.71
C GLY A 126 22.38 19.48 -4.68
N VAL A 127 22.64 18.17 -4.57
CA VAL A 127 23.98 17.59 -4.81
C VAL A 127 24.51 17.92 -6.21
N ALA A 128 23.64 18.02 -7.23
CA ALA A 128 24.05 18.47 -8.57
C ALA A 128 24.34 19.99 -8.66
N MET A 129 23.92 20.79 -7.67
CA MET A 129 24.21 22.23 -7.58
C MET A 129 25.47 22.56 -6.76
N LEU A 130 26.10 21.57 -6.11
CA LEU A 130 27.39 21.76 -5.41
C LEU A 130 28.46 22.51 -6.22
N PRO A 131 28.66 22.26 -7.54
CA PRO A 131 29.61 23.02 -8.34
C PRO A 131 29.29 24.52 -8.43
N VAL A 132 28.00 24.88 -8.42
CA VAL A 132 27.56 26.30 -8.47
C VAL A 132 27.85 26.99 -7.15
N ALA A 133 27.52 26.35 -6.02
CA ALA A 133 27.86 26.85 -4.68
C ALA A 133 29.37 27.00 -4.47
N ALA A 134 30.17 26.08 -5.04
CA ALA A 134 31.63 26.15 -5.03
C ALA A 134 32.21 27.27 -5.90
N ILE A 135 31.53 27.68 -6.97
CA ILE A 135 31.94 28.81 -7.83
C ILE A 135 31.58 30.15 -7.17
N ASP A 136 30.40 30.27 -6.56
CA ASP A 136 29.89 31.52 -5.97
C ASP A 136 30.58 31.88 -4.64
N LYS A 137 30.69 30.92 -3.71
CA LYS A 137 31.21 31.13 -2.34
C LYS A 137 32.41 30.24 -1.97
N GLY A 138 32.98 29.49 -2.91
CA GLY A 138 34.13 28.62 -2.63
C GLY A 138 33.86 27.58 -1.53
N ASN A 139 34.87 27.36 -0.69
CA ASN A 139 34.85 26.35 0.38
C ASN A 139 33.82 26.64 1.49
N GLU A 140 33.41 27.91 1.67
CA GLU A 140 32.39 28.26 2.68
C GLU A 140 30.98 27.89 2.18
N GLY A 141 30.67 28.21 0.92
CA GLY A 141 29.42 27.78 0.27
C GLY A 141 29.26 26.26 0.22
N VAL A 142 30.35 25.52 -0.06
CA VAL A 142 30.33 24.05 -0.03
C VAL A 142 29.99 23.50 1.37
N LYS A 143 30.46 24.14 2.45
CA LYS A 143 30.13 23.73 3.83
C LYS A 143 28.68 24.08 4.20
N GLU A 144 28.22 25.29 3.89
CA GLU A 144 26.81 25.69 4.08
C GLU A 144 25.88 24.71 3.33
N TRP A 145 26.22 24.39 2.08
CA TRP A 145 25.43 23.49 1.25
C TRP A 145 25.42 22.04 1.76
N ALA A 146 26.58 21.51 2.14
CA ALA A 146 26.68 20.16 2.71
C ALA A 146 25.91 20.03 4.04
N LEU A 147 25.81 21.10 4.83
CA LEU A 147 24.98 21.14 6.04
C LEU A 147 23.47 21.06 5.69
N VAL A 148 23.01 21.82 4.69
CA VAL A 148 21.62 21.77 4.21
C VAL A 148 21.29 20.37 3.69
N GLU A 149 22.12 19.79 2.83
CA GLU A 149 21.95 18.44 2.31
C GLU A 149 21.85 17.39 3.42
N ALA A 150 22.75 17.45 4.42
CA ALA A 150 22.71 16.55 5.57
C ALA A 150 21.40 16.66 6.37
N ILE A 151 20.82 17.85 6.48
CA ILE A 151 19.52 18.09 7.13
C ILE A 151 18.37 17.53 6.28
N LEU A 152 18.34 17.78 4.97
CA LEU A 152 17.31 17.25 4.07
C LEU A 152 17.29 15.71 4.07
N ILE A 153 18.46 15.09 3.96
CA ILE A 153 18.63 13.63 4.03
C ILE A 153 18.24 13.11 5.42
N GLY A 154 18.65 13.80 6.50
CA GLY A 154 18.31 13.44 7.87
C GLY A 154 16.81 13.46 8.17
N ILE A 155 16.05 14.36 7.53
CA ILE A 155 14.60 14.44 7.64
C ILE A 155 13.89 13.39 6.75
N ALA A 156 14.36 13.20 5.51
CA ALA A 156 13.69 12.33 4.54
C ALA A 156 13.97 10.83 4.73
N ALA A 157 15.19 10.46 5.09
CA ALA A 157 15.62 9.06 5.12
C ALA A 157 14.88 8.20 6.17
N PRO A 158 14.63 8.63 7.43
CA PRO A 158 13.95 7.79 8.41
C PRO A 158 12.48 7.48 8.05
N PRO A 159 11.63 8.44 7.62
CA PRO A 159 10.29 8.15 7.10
C PRO A 159 10.29 7.20 5.90
N ILE A 160 11.17 7.43 4.91
CA ILE A 160 11.30 6.56 3.74
C ILE A 160 11.69 5.13 4.16
N PHE A 161 12.67 4.98 5.05
CA PHE A 161 13.10 3.70 5.59
C PHE A 161 11.98 2.96 6.33
N ILE A 162 11.23 3.66 7.20
CA ILE A 162 10.03 3.12 7.87
C ILE A 162 9.00 2.65 6.82
N GLY A 163 8.79 3.45 5.77
CA GLY A 163 7.91 3.12 4.64
C GLY A 163 8.30 1.86 3.85
N THR A 164 9.57 1.41 3.91
CA THR A 164 9.99 0.13 3.31
C THR A 164 9.62 -1.09 4.16
N ARG A 165 9.42 -0.92 5.47
CA ARG A 165 9.18 -2.03 6.40
C ARG A 165 7.77 -2.60 6.19
N LYS A 166 7.65 -3.93 6.23
CA LYS A 166 6.36 -4.64 6.10
C LYS A 166 6.08 -5.40 7.38
N THR A 167 5.05 -5.00 8.12
CA THR A 167 4.73 -5.61 9.43
C THR A 167 3.91 -6.87 9.20
N LYS A 168 4.49 -8.05 9.52
CA LYS A 168 3.78 -9.33 9.51
C LYS A 168 3.20 -9.64 10.90
N TYR A 169 1.99 -10.20 10.90
CA TYR A 169 1.28 -10.72 12.06
C TYR A 169 0.90 -12.17 11.77
N ASP A 170 1.60 -13.09 12.42
CA ASP A 170 1.28 -14.53 12.44
C ASP A 170 0.07 -14.74 13.37
N LEU A 171 -1.07 -15.11 12.79
CA LEU A 171 -2.33 -15.36 13.49
C LEU A 171 -2.52 -16.83 13.87
N GLU A 172 -1.70 -17.73 13.31
CA GLU A 172 -1.71 -19.16 13.59
C GLU A 172 -1.04 -19.43 14.94
N ASN A 173 0.16 -18.89 15.15
CA ASN A 173 1.03 -19.22 16.28
C ASN A 173 1.17 -18.09 17.33
N LYS A 174 0.95 -16.81 16.96
CA LYS A 174 1.38 -15.68 17.81
C LYS A 174 0.29 -14.70 18.21
N TRP A 175 -0.59 -14.32 17.28
CA TRP A 175 -1.67 -13.36 17.51
C TRP A 175 -3.04 -14.05 17.40
N ILE A 176 -4.08 -13.40 17.93
CA ILE A 176 -5.50 -13.74 17.72
C ILE A 176 -6.17 -12.47 17.18
N LEU A 177 -7.03 -12.62 16.17
CA LEU A 177 -7.90 -11.55 15.68
C LEU A 177 -9.18 -11.55 16.52
N LYS A 178 -9.58 -10.40 17.06
CA LYS A 178 -10.80 -10.22 17.87
C LYS A 178 -11.48 -8.89 17.59
N THR A 179 -12.76 -8.79 17.90
CA THR A 179 -13.47 -7.55 18.20
C THR A 179 -13.11 -7.04 19.60
N GLU A 180 -13.26 -5.73 19.81
CA GLU A 180 -13.12 -5.05 21.11
C GLU A 180 -14.15 -3.91 21.14
N ASN A 181 -15.16 -4.09 21.99
CA ASN A 181 -16.29 -3.20 22.20
C ASN A 181 -15.97 -2.15 23.27
#